data_AF-A0A1F3XVV8-F1
#
_entry.id   AF-A0A1F3XVV8-F1
#
_cell.length_a   1.000
_cell.length_b   1.000
_cell.length_c   1.000
_cell.angle_alpha   90.00
_cell.angle_beta   90.00
_cell.angle_gamma   90.00
#
_symmetry.space_group_name_H-M   'P 1'
#
loop_
_entity.id
_entity.type
_entity.pdbx_description
1 polymer ?
#
loop_
_entity_poly.entity_id
_entity_poly.type
_entity_poly.pdbx_seq_one_letter_code
_entity_poly.pdbx_strand_id
1 'polypeptide(L)' 'MEEAAEILVVVSKVKQYIRSHSGGSQMNTSEAVMEVLSTKIRGYLDDAIRSAVQNGRKTVLDRDLP' A
#
# COMPACT_ATOMS: atom_id res chain seq x y z
N MET A 1 -11.81 -22.05 -0.91
CA MET A 1 -10.55 -21.59 -1.55
C MET A 1 -10.29 -20.22 -0.97
N GLU A 2 -9.13 -20.03 -0.34
CA GLU A 2 -8.74 -18.70 0.11
C GLU A 2 -8.38 -17.90 -1.15
N GLU A 3 -9.17 -16.88 -1.45
CA GLU A 3 -8.91 -15.99 -2.58
C GLU A 3 -7.67 -15.18 -2.22
N ALA A 4 -6.60 -15.31 -3.01
CA ALA A 4 -5.37 -14.57 -2.77
C ALA A 4 -5.69 -13.07 -2.74
N ALA A 5 -5.35 -12.41 -1.64
CA ALA A 5 -5.65 -10.99 -1.46
C ALA A 5 -5.04 -10.17 -2.61
N GLU A 6 -5.83 -9.29 -3.22
CA GLU A 6 -5.39 -8.48 -4.34
C GLU A 6 -4.12 -7.67 -4.01
N ILE A 7 -3.22 -7.51 -4.97
CA ILE A 7 -2.03 -6.69 -4.80
C ILE A 7 -2.33 -5.26 -5.26
N LEU A 8 -2.30 -4.30 -4.33
CA LEU A 8 -2.62 -2.89 -4.59
C LEU A 8 -1.40 -2.06 -5.02
N VAL A 9 -0.22 -2.69 -5.13
CA VAL A 9 1.05 -2.01 -5.45
C VAL A 9 1.63 -2.48 -6.77
N VAL A 10 2.34 -1.59 -7.46
CA VAL A 10 3.13 -1.96 -8.62
C VAL A 10 4.43 -2.63 -8.15
N VAL A 11 4.45 -3.97 -8.20
CA VAL A 11 5.55 -4.82 -7.69
C VAL A 11 6.93 -4.35 -8.17
N SER A 12 7.07 -4.02 -9.45
CA SER A 12 8.34 -3.57 -10.02
C SER A 12 8.84 -2.25 -9.40
N LYS A 13 7.93 -1.33 -9.06
CA LYS A 13 8.27 -0.05 -8.41
C LYS A 13 8.72 -0.27 -6.97
N VAL A 14 8.06 -1.14 -6.23
CA VAL A 14 8.47 -1.48 -4.86
C VAL A 14 9.86 -2.13 -4.86
N LYS A 15 10.08 -3.13 -5.72
CA LYS A 15 11.38 -3.79 -5.85
C LYS A 15 12.49 -2.82 -6.28
N GLN A 16 12.20 -1.92 -7.21
CA GLN A 16 13.15 -0.89 -7.63
C GLN A 16 13.48 0.08 -6.50
N TYR A 17 12.46 0.53 -5.76
CA TYR A 17 12.63 1.42 -4.62
C TYR A 17 13.54 0.80 -3.56
N ILE A 18 13.30 -0.45 -3.16
CA ILE A 18 14.12 -1.14 -2.17
C ILE A 18 15.59 -1.24 -2.64
N ARG A 19 15.82 -1.65 -3.89
CA ARG A 19 17.18 -1.76 -4.45
C ARG A 19 17.90 -0.41 -4.46
N SER A 20 17.26 0.65 -4.94
CA SER A 20 17.89 1.97 -5.04
C SER A 20 18.21 2.58 -3.68
N HIS A 21 17.39 2.32 -2.66
CA HIS A 21 17.59 2.86 -1.31
C HIS A 21 18.48 1.98 -0.43
N SER A 22 18.76 0.73 -0.83
CA SER A 22 19.70 -0.17 -0.14
C SER A 22 21.18 0.07 -0.48
N GLY A 23 21.54 1.26 -0.98
CA GLY A 23 22.93 1.62 -1.29
C GLY A 23 23.56 0.81 -2.43
N GLY A 24 22.76 0.29 -3.36
CA GLY A 24 23.25 -0.54 -4.46
C GLY A 24 23.50 -2.00 -4.10
N SER A 25 23.09 -2.44 -2.90
CA SER A 25 23.11 -3.87 -2.55
C SER A 25 22.17 -4.66 -3.48
N GLN A 26 22.52 -5.92 -3.79
CA GLN A 26 21.65 -6.85 -4.53
C GLN A 26 20.50 -7.36 -3.62
N MET A 27 19.72 -6.44 -3.05
CA MET A 27 18.59 -6.81 -2.21
C MET A 27 17.45 -7.34 -3.09
N ASN A 28 17.04 -8.56 -2.79
CA ASN A 28 15.83 -9.16 -3.33
C ASN A 28 14.67 -8.92 -2.37
N THR A 29 13.46 -8.83 -2.91
CA THR A 29 12.22 -8.64 -2.14
C THR A 29 11.31 -9.82 -2.43
N SER A 30 10.83 -10.50 -1.38
CA SER A 30 9.91 -11.63 -1.54
C SER A 30 8.52 -11.15 -1.98
N GLU A 31 7.76 -12.03 -2.63
CA GLU A 31 6.41 -11.72 -3.09
C GLU A 31 5.44 -11.45 -1.93
N ALA A 32 5.59 -12.15 -0.80
CA ALA A 32 4.77 -11.96 0.40
C ALA A 32 4.84 -10.52 0.97
N VAL A 33 5.91 -9.77 0.68
CA VAL A 33 5.98 -8.34 1.03
C VAL A 33 4.88 -7.55 0.34
N MET A 34 4.50 -7.90 -0.89
CA MET A 34 3.46 -7.21 -1.64
C MET A 34 2.08 -7.39 -0.99
N GLU A 35 1.79 -8.58 -0.46
CA GLU A 35 0.56 -8.87 0.27
C GLU A 35 0.48 -8.08 1.57
N VAL A 36 1.58 -8.06 2.34
CA VAL A 36 1.66 -7.30 3.60
C VAL A 36 1.52 -5.80 3.34
N LEU A 37 2.18 -5.26 2.32
CA LEU A 37 2.04 -3.85 1.93
C LEU A 37 0.60 -3.53 1.50
N SER A 38 -0.01 -4.38 0.68
CA SER A 38 -1.39 -4.19 0.23
C SER A 38 -2.37 -4.24 1.39
N THR A 39 -2.14 -5.09 2.38
CA THR A 39 -2.94 -5.13 3.63
C THR A 39 -2.85 -3.82 4.41
N LYS A 40 -1.65 -3.24 4.54
CA LYS A 40 -1.48 -1.95 5.22
C LYS A 40 -2.14 -0.81 4.45
N ILE A 41 -1.97 -0.78 3.13
CA ILE A 41 -2.61 0.23 2.26
C ILE A 41 -4.13 0.17 2.40
N ARG A 42 -4.74 -1.02 2.41
CA ARG A 42 -6.19 -1.16 2.66
C ARG A 42 -6.62 -0.51 3.97
N GLY A 43 -5.91 -0.78 5.06
CA GLY A 43 -6.20 -0.15 6.35
C GLY A 43 -6.19 1.37 6.27
N TYR A 44 -5.15 1.96 5.64
CA TYR A 44 -5.08 3.41 5.46
C TYR A 44 -6.21 3.96 4.59
N LEU A 45 -6.59 3.25 3.52
CA LEU A 45 -7.68 3.66 2.64
C LEU A 45 -9.05 3.56 3.34
N ASP A 46 -9.28 2.51 4.12
CA ASP A 46 -10.52 2.34 4.89
C ASP A 46 -10.70 3.46 5.92
N ASP A 47 -9.63 3.84 6.60
CA ASP A 47 -9.63 4.95 7.55
C ASP A 47 -9.82 6.30 6.86
N ALA A 48 -9.17 6.51 5.72
CA ALA A 48 -9.33 7.72 4.93
C ALA A 48 -10.75 7.88 4.36
N ILE A 49 -11.35 6.78 3.89
CA ILE A 49 -12.76 6.75 3.47
C ILE A 49 -13.67 7.12 4.64
N ARG A 50 -13.43 6.52 5.82
CA ARG A 50 -14.21 6.80 7.03
C ARG A 50 -14.15 8.29 7.40
N SER A 51 -12.95 8.88 7.41
CA SER A 51 -12.78 10.32 7.66
C SER A 51 -13.52 11.18 6.64
N ALA A 52 -13.38 10.87 5.34
CA ALA A 52 -14.06 11.64 4.29
C ALA A 52 -15.59 11.60 4.46
N VAL A 53 -16.15 10.42 4.75
CA VAL A 53 -17.59 10.23 5.00
C VAL A 53 -18.05 11.00 6.24
N GLN A 54 -17.30 10.94 7.34
CA GLN A 54 -17.62 11.69 8.57
C GLN A 54 -17.63 13.20 8.34
N ASN A 55 -16.85 13.69 7.38
CA ASN A 55 -16.80 15.08 6.98
C ASN A 55 -17.80 15.42 5.85
N GLY A 56 -18.74 14.53 5.52
CA GLY A 56 -19.78 14.75 4.50
C GLY A 56 -19.25 14.82 3.07
N ARG A 57 -18.03 14.32 2.81
CA ARG A 57 -17.38 14.36 1.49
C ARG A 57 -17.52 13.03 0.76
N LYS A 58 -17.54 13.11 -0.58
CA LYS A 58 -17.45 11.96 -1.49
C LYS A 58 -16.05 11.76 -2.07
N THR A 59 -15.10 12.60 -1.65
CA THR A 59 -13.71 12.61 -2.13
C THR A 59 -12.80 12.49 -0.93
N VAL A 60 -11.98 11.42 -0.92
CA VAL A 60 -10.86 11.27 0.00
C VAL A 60 -9.80 12.30 -0.36
N LEU A 61 -9.32 13.04 0.64
CA LEU A 61 -8.25 14.02 0.49
C LEU A 61 -6.97 13.52 1.18
N ASP A 62 -5.85 14.15 0.85
CA ASP A 62 -4.55 13.92 1.47
C ASP A 62 -4.61 13.94 3.01
N ARG A 63 -5.34 14.90 3.59
CA ARG A 63 -5.54 15.02 5.05
C ARG A 63 -6.34 13.89 5.72
N ASP A 64 -6.95 13.00 4.93
CA ASP A 64 -7.69 11.84 5.47
C ASP A 64 -6.80 10.63 5.69
N LEU A 65 -5.60 10.61 5.10
CA LEU A 65 -4.62 9.57 5.37
C LEU A 65 -3.92 9.83 6.71
N PRO A 66 -3.58 8.76 7.47
CA PRO A 66 -2.88 8.86 8.74
C PRO A 66 -1.44 9.39 8.60
#